data_AF-A0AAU1AFU2-F1
#
_entry.id   AF-A0AAU1AFU2-F1
#
_cell.length_a   1.000
_cell.length_b   1.000
_cell.length_c   1.000
_cell.angle_alpha   90.00
_cell.angle_beta   90.00
_cell.angle_gamma   90.00
#
_symmetry.space_group_name_H-M   'P 1'
#
loop_
_entity.id
_entity.type
_entity.pdbx_description
1 polymer ?
#
loop_
_entity_poly.entity_id
_entity_poly.type
_entity_poly.pdbx_seq_one_letter_code
_entity_poly.pdbx_strand_id
1 'polypeptide(L)'
;MADQRRAERLDQPREPRGIKLPRFDAEAFGRWSEGIARGMGTANFIVVMTVVIAIWFGWNTLAPAELRFDPYTFTFLTLVLSLQASYAAPLILLAQNRQADRDRLALEEDRRRATAQKADTEYLAREIAALRIALGEVATRDFLRSELTRLAEELDEAGQRRQRLERRQQEKDSQQERRAQRATDGLGLDEPRDDLDGDFARDARPDR
;
A
#
# COMPACT_ATOMS: atom_id res chain seq x y z
N MET A 1 -78.13 -11.83 1.52
CA MET A 1 -77.14 -11.76 2.61
C MET A 1 -76.26 -12.99 2.47
N ALA A 2 -75.09 -12.84 1.85
CA ALA A 2 -74.23 -13.95 1.46
C ALA A 2 -73.27 -14.30 2.62
N ASP A 3 -73.37 -15.53 3.09
CA ASP A 3 -72.55 -16.12 4.15
C ASP A 3 -71.16 -16.47 3.59
N GLN A 4 -70.19 -15.59 3.78
CA GLN A 4 -68.80 -15.81 3.41
C GLN A 4 -68.11 -16.67 4.48
N ARG A 5 -68.23 -17.99 4.36
CA ARG A 5 -67.31 -18.91 5.02
C ARG A 5 -65.91 -18.67 4.47
N ARG A 6 -65.06 -18.02 5.26
CA ARG A 6 -63.64 -17.84 4.99
C ARG A 6 -62.98 -19.21 4.90
N ALA A 7 -62.57 -19.58 3.68
CA ALA A 7 -61.74 -20.75 3.45
C ALA A 7 -60.40 -20.56 4.19
N GLU A 8 -60.15 -21.40 5.20
CA GLU A 8 -58.82 -21.60 5.76
C GLU A 8 -57.88 -22.06 4.65
N ARG A 9 -56.96 -21.18 4.27
CA ARG A 9 -55.94 -21.43 3.27
C ARG A 9 -54.96 -22.47 3.83
N LEU A 10 -55.08 -23.71 3.36
CA LEU A 10 -54.25 -24.88 3.69
C LEU A 10 -52.80 -24.83 3.17
N ASP A 11 -52.30 -23.64 2.83
CA ASP A 11 -51.05 -23.44 2.07
C ASP A 11 -49.92 -22.82 2.92
N GLN A 12 -50.09 -22.79 4.25
CA GLN A 12 -49.04 -22.35 5.16
C GLN A 12 -48.44 -23.59 5.84
N PRO A 13 -47.15 -23.91 5.62
CA PRO A 13 -46.50 -24.98 6.35
C PRO A 13 -46.55 -24.65 7.84
N ARG A 14 -47.24 -25.50 8.59
CA ARG A 14 -47.43 -25.39 10.03
C ARG A 14 -46.06 -25.39 10.71
N GLU A 15 -45.63 -24.24 11.24
CA GLU A 15 -44.36 -24.13 11.95
C GLU A 15 -44.33 -25.15 13.09
N PRO A 16 -43.38 -26.11 13.09
CA PRO A 16 -43.26 -27.06 14.18
C PRO A 16 -42.94 -26.27 15.44
N ARG A 17 -43.83 -26.39 16.43
CA ARG A 17 -43.73 -25.74 17.74
C ARG A 17 -42.42 -26.19 18.40
N GLY A 18 -41.37 -25.40 18.18
CA GLY A 18 -40.01 -25.72 18.60
C GLY A 18 -39.94 -25.84 20.12
N ILE A 19 -39.48 -26.99 20.59
CA ILE A 19 -39.07 -27.18 21.97
C ILE A 19 -37.98 -26.13 22.25
N LYS A 20 -38.25 -25.19 23.15
CA LYS A 20 -37.24 -24.21 23.58
C LYS A 20 -36.21 -24.96 24.44
N LEU A 21 -35.22 -25.57 23.81
CA LEU A 21 -34.05 -26.02 24.54
C LEU A 21 -33.40 -24.77 25.19
N PRO A 22 -32.96 -24.85 26.45
CA PRO A 22 -32.16 -23.78 27.05
C PRO A 22 -30.94 -23.56 26.16
N ARG A 23 -30.76 -22.33 25.67
CA ARG A 23 -29.57 -21.93 24.92
C ARG A 23 -28.39 -22.04 25.88
N PHE A 24 -27.60 -23.10 25.73
CA PHE A 24 -26.29 -23.17 26.35
C PHE A 24 -25.48 -21.96 25.86
N ASP A 25 -24.99 -21.17 26.81
CA ASP A 25 -24.22 -19.97 26.53
C ASP A 25 -22.82 -20.37 26.01
N ALA A 26 -22.72 -20.44 24.68
CA ALA A 26 -21.50 -20.80 23.98
C ALA A 26 -20.34 -19.82 24.28
N GLU A 27 -20.65 -18.60 24.70
CA GLU A 27 -19.68 -17.56 25.00
C GLU A 27 -19.03 -17.78 26.38
N ALA A 28 -19.83 -18.17 27.38
CA ALA A 28 -19.35 -18.57 28.70
C ALA A 28 -18.45 -19.82 28.63
N PHE A 29 -18.87 -20.83 27.85
CA PHE A 29 -18.07 -22.03 27.61
C PHE A 29 -16.80 -21.72 26.79
N GLY A 30 -16.87 -20.78 25.85
CA GLY A 30 -15.74 -20.35 25.03
C GLY A 30 -14.61 -19.76 25.88
N ARG A 31 -14.93 -18.84 26.80
CA ARG A 31 -13.96 -18.23 27.74
C ARG A 31 -13.36 -19.24 28.71
N TRP A 32 -14.17 -20.14 29.27
CA TRP A 32 -13.70 -21.20 30.16
C TRP A 32 -12.75 -22.17 29.42
N SER A 33 -13.13 -22.54 28.20
CA SER A 33 -12.32 -23.37 27.31
C SER A 33 -11.00 -22.70 26.92
N GLU A 34 -10.94 -21.38 26.79
CA GLU A 34 -9.70 -20.65 26.49
C GLU A 34 -8.71 -20.66 27.67
N GLY A 35 -9.22 -20.63 28.90
CA GLY A 35 -8.39 -20.86 30.11
C GLY A 35 -7.83 -22.28 30.16
N ILE A 36 -8.68 -23.28 29.90
CA ILE A 36 -8.28 -24.70 29.92
C ILE A 36 -7.33 -25.03 28.77
N ALA A 37 -7.56 -24.50 27.56
CA ALA A 37 -6.71 -24.76 26.40
C ALA A 37 -5.27 -24.26 26.62
N ARG A 38 -5.10 -23.08 27.24
CA ARG A 38 -3.78 -22.57 27.62
C ARG A 38 -3.12 -23.42 28.71
N GLY A 39 -3.91 -24.00 29.61
CA GLY A 39 -3.45 -24.91 30.66
C GLY A 39 -3.02 -26.29 30.14
N MET A 40 -3.85 -26.95 29.33
CA MET A 40 -3.62 -28.31 28.82
C MET A 40 -2.48 -28.42 27.80
N GLY A 41 -2.22 -27.37 27.02
CA GLY A 41 -1.14 -27.36 26.02
C GLY A 41 0.26 -27.10 26.59
N THR A 42 0.37 -26.81 27.89
CA THR A 42 1.63 -26.40 28.52
C THR A 42 2.19 -27.53 29.39
N ALA A 43 3.51 -27.73 29.40
CA ALA A 43 4.20 -28.74 30.23
C ALA A 43 3.85 -28.65 31.74
N ASN A 44 3.38 -27.49 32.18
CA ASN A 44 2.93 -27.23 33.55
C ASN A 44 1.78 -28.15 34.01
N PHE A 45 0.87 -28.58 33.12
CA PHE A 45 -0.23 -29.48 33.50
C PHE A 45 0.31 -30.83 34.00
N ILE A 46 1.27 -31.40 33.28
CA ILE A 46 1.91 -32.67 33.62
C ILE A 46 2.60 -32.55 34.98
N VAL A 47 3.35 -31.46 35.20
CA VAL A 47 4.05 -31.20 36.47
C VAL A 47 3.07 -31.16 37.66
N VAL A 48 1.99 -30.39 37.54
CA VAL A 48 0.98 -30.29 38.61
C VAL A 48 0.32 -31.65 38.87
N MET A 49 -0.04 -32.39 37.84
CA MET A 49 -0.64 -33.72 37.96
C MET A 49 0.30 -34.72 38.66
N THR A 50 1.58 -34.72 38.30
CA THR A 50 2.60 -35.55 38.95
C THR A 50 2.76 -35.19 40.42
N VAL A 51 2.77 -33.89 40.77
CA VAL A 51 2.86 -33.43 42.16
C VAL A 51 1.65 -33.88 42.97
N VAL A 52 0.43 -33.77 42.42
CA VAL A 52 -0.79 -34.23 43.10
C VAL A 52 -0.74 -35.73 43.38
N ILE A 53 -0.35 -36.55 42.39
CA ILE A 53 -0.21 -38.00 42.56
C ILE A 53 0.87 -38.33 43.59
N ALA A 54 2.01 -37.64 43.55
CA ALA A 54 3.11 -37.82 44.50
C ALA A 54 2.71 -37.45 45.94
N ILE A 55 1.95 -36.37 46.12
CA ILE A 55 1.40 -35.97 47.43
C ILE A 55 0.40 -37.02 47.93
N TRP A 56 -0.50 -37.50 47.07
CA TRP A 56 -1.47 -38.54 47.44
C TRP A 56 -0.79 -39.84 47.88
N PHE A 57 0.21 -40.27 47.10
CA PHE A 57 1.01 -41.44 47.41
C PHE A 57 1.78 -41.24 48.72
N GLY A 58 2.46 -40.10 48.89
CA GLY A 58 3.19 -39.74 50.09
C GLY A 58 2.29 -39.72 51.34
N TRP A 59 1.11 -39.11 51.24
CA TRP A 59 0.13 -39.07 52.33
C TRP A 59 -0.30 -40.49 52.73
N ASN A 60 -0.69 -41.33 51.77
CA ASN A 60 -1.19 -42.67 52.08
C ASN A 60 -0.11 -43.69 52.48
N THR A 61 1.16 -43.41 52.20
CA THR A 61 2.30 -44.26 52.61
C THR A 61 2.92 -43.82 53.94
N LEU A 62 3.04 -42.52 54.19
CA LEU A 62 3.71 -41.96 55.37
C LEU A 62 2.74 -41.67 56.54
N ALA A 63 1.43 -41.59 56.29
CA ALA A 63 0.45 -41.35 57.34
C ALA A 63 0.29 -42.55 58.31
N PRO A 64 -0.01 -42.28 59.59
CA PRO A 64 -0.38 -43.32 60.56
C PRO A 64 -1.54 -44.19 60.07
N ALA A 65 -1.62 -45.45 60.55
CA ALA A 65 -2.66 -46.42 60.17
C ALA A 65 -4.09 -45.88 60.24
N GLU A 66 -4.35 -44.99 61.20
CA GLU A 66 -5.66 -44.43 61.47
C GLU A 66 -6.06 -43.29 60.51
N LEU A 67 -5.10 -42.69 59.80
CA LEU A 67 -5.29 -41.56 58.88
C LEU A 67 -5.08 -41.93 57.40
N ARG A 68 -4.76 -43.21 57.12
CA ARG A 68 -4.62 -43.72 55.76
C ARG A 68 -5.99 -43.85 55.11
N PHE A 69 -6.26 -42.99 54.13
CA PHE A 69 -7.52 -42.94 53.41
C PHE A 69 -7.61 -44.01 52.31
N ASP A 70 -6.49 -44.37 51.68
CA ASP A 70 -6.37 -45.29 50.55
C ASP A 70 -5.19 -46.27 50.77
N PRO A 71 -5.40 -47.39 51.50
CA PRO A 71 -4.37 -48.38 51.85
C PRO A 71 -3.75 -49.10 50.63
N TYR A 72 -2.72 -49.94 50.89
CA TYR A 72 -1.89 -50.60 49.86
C TYR A 72 -2.72 -51.35 48.80
N THR A 73 -2.90 -50.68 47.66
CA THR A 73 -3.52 -51.03 46.35
C THR A 73 -4.06 -49.75 45.69
N PHE A 74 -4.18 -48.64 46.44
CA PHE A 74 -4.62 -47.33 45.96
C PHE A 74 -5.88 -47.40 45.10
N THR A 75 -6.90 -48.10 45.62
CA THR A 75 -8.13 -48.39 44.87
C THR A 75 -8.89 -47.10 44.59
N PHE A 76 -8.91 -46.17 45.55
CA PHE A 76 -9.60 -44.89 45.34
C PHE A 76 -8.90 -44.05 44.27
N LEU A 77 -7.57 -43.94 44.32
CA LEU A 77 -6.80 -43.24 43.28
C LEU A 77 -7.08 -43.85 41.89
N THR A 78 -7.10 -45.17 41.79
CA THR A 78 -7.36 -45.89 40.53
C THR A 78 -8.78 -45.63 40.01
N LEU A 79 -9.78 -45.63 40.89
CA LEU A 79 -11.16 -45.32 40.53
C LEU A 79 -11.28 -43.88 40.01
N VAL A 80 -10.65 -42.91 40.68
CA VAL A 80 -10.67 -41.51 40.24
C VAL A 80 -9.95 -41.34 38.91
N LEU A 81 -8.79 -41.97 38.70
CA LEU A 81 -8.06 -41.88 37.43
C LEU A 81 -8.82 -42.53 36.27
N SER A 82 -9.49 -43.66 36.51
CA SER A 82 -10.32 -44.31 35.47
C SER A 82 -11.55 -43.47 35.12
N LEU A 83 -12.22 -42.88 36.10
CA LEU A 83 -13.27 -41.89 35.87
C LEU A 83 -12.73 -40.68 35.10
N GLN A 84 -11.52 -40.22 35.44
CA GLN A 84 -10.88 -39.07 34.80
C GLN A 84 -10.65 -39.28 33.30
N ALA A 85 -10.15 -40.45 32.93
CA ALA A 85 -10.01 -40.83 31.53
C ALA A 85 -11.38 -40.94 30.82
N SER A 86 -12.40 -41.50 31.49
CA SER A 86 -13.73 -41.69 30.92
C SER A 86 -14.44 -40.36 30.60
N TYR A 87 -14.38 -39.37 31.48
CA TYR A 87 -14.99 -38.06 31.21
C TYR A 87 -14.15 -37.20 30.26
N ALA A 88 -12.83 -37.45 30.15
CA ALA A 88 -11.97 -36.70 29.26
C ALA A 88 -12.35 -36.93 27.78
N ALA A 89 -12.67 -38.16 27.38
CA ALA A 89 -13.04 -38.48 26.00
C ALA A 89 -14.18 -37.61 25.42
N PRO A 90 -15.36 -37.50 26.05
CA PRO A 90 -16.43 -36.65 25.53
C PRO A 90 -16.07 -35.15 25.56
N LEU A 91 -15.34 -34.67 26.58
CA LEU A 91 -14.88 -33.27 26.61
C LEU A 91 -13.90 -32.96 25.48
N ILE A 92 -12.99 -33.89 25.19
CA ILE A 92 -12.05 -33.79 24.08
C ILE A 92 -12.82 -33.76 22.75
N LEU A 93 -13.83 -34.62 22.57
CA LEU A 93 -14.67 -34.61 21.37
C LEU A 93 -15.40 -33.27 21.18
N LEU A 94 -15.95 -32.67 22.25
CA LEU A 94 -16.56 -31.35 22.18
C LEU A 94 -15.55 -30.26 21.82
N ALA A 95 -14.35 -30.32 22.41
CA ALA A 95 -13.27 -29.38 22.11
C ALA A 95 -12.80 -29.51 20.65
N GLN A 96 -12.71 -30.74 20.15
CA GLN A 96 -12.33 -31.06 18.76
C GLN A 96 -13.39 -30.58 17.76
N ASN A 97 -14.68 -30.81 18.02
CA ASN A 97 -15.75 -30.29 17.15
C ASN A 97 -15.65 -28.75 17.03
N ARG A 98 -15.44 -28.05 18.15
CA ARG A 98 -15.28 -26.60 18.14
C ARG A 98 -13.98 -26.12 17.48
N GLN A 99 -12.92 -26.92 17.49
CA GLN A 99 -11.70 -26.64 16.73
C GLN A 99 -11.97 -26.81 15.23
N ALA A 100 -12.55 -27.94 14.83
CA ALA A 100 -12.91 -28.21 13.44
C ALA A 100 -13.86 -27.16 12.84
N ASP A 101 -14.83 -26.66 13.61
CA ASP A 101 -15.72 -25.58 13.17
C ASP A 101 -14.95 -24.28 12.91
N ARG A 102 -14.01 -23.91 13.79
CA ARG A 102 -13.15 -22.73 13.60
C ARG A 102 -12.20 -22.91 12.42
N ASP A 103 -11.60 -24.08 12.27
CA ASP A 103 -10.69 -24.40 11.17
C ASP A 103 -11.44 -24.35 9.82
N ARG A 104 -12.69 -24.83 9.79
CA ARG A 104 -13.54 -24.73 8.62
C ARG A 104 -13.84 -23.27 8.25
N LEU A 105 -14.20 -22.43 9.22
CA LEU A 105 -14.44 -21.00 8.97
C LEU A 105 -13.18 -20.30 8.45
N ALA A 106 -12.02 -20.59 9.06
CA ALA A 106 -10.74 -20.05 8.61
C ALA A 106 -10.41 -20.47 7.16
N LEU A 107 -10.64 -21.73 6.80
CA LEU A 107 -10.44 -22.23 5.44
C LEU A 107 -11.42 -21.61 4.44
N GLU A 108 -12.68 -21.40 4.82
CA GLU A 108 -13.67 -20.72 3.97
C GLU A 108 -13.28 -19.27 3.73
N GLU A 109 -12.79 -18.57 4.75
CA GLU A 109 -12.30 -17.20 4.62
C GLU A 109 -11.04 -17.12 3.75
N ASP A 110 -10.08 -18.03 3.95
CA ASP A 110 -8.87 -18.11 3.13
C ASP A 110 -9.19 -18.35 1.66
N ARG A 111 -10.12 -19.28 1.37
CA ARG A 111 -10.62 -19.50 0.00
C ARG A 111 -11.22 -18.24 -0.61
N ARG A 112 -12.06 -17.52 0.14
CA ARG A 112 -12.64 -16.25 -0.34
C ARG A 112 -11.56 -15.22 -0.65
N ARG A 113 -10.58 -15.06 0.24
CA ARG A 113 -9.43 -14.15 0.02
C ARG A 113 -8.62 -14.56 -1.20
N ALA A 114 -8.35 -15.84 -1.39
CA ALA A 114 -7.64 -16.35 -2.56
C ALA A 114 -8.41 -16.08 -3.87
N THR A 115 -9.73 -16.25 -3.88
CA THR A 115 -10.54 -15.92 -5.05
C THR A 115 -10.54 -14.44 -5.38
N ALA A 116 -10.61 -13.57 -4.37
CA ALA A 116 -10.53 -12.11 -4.55
C ALA A 116 -9.14 -11.70 -5.08
N GLN A 117 -8.06 -12.21 -4.48
CA GLN A 117 -6.69 -11.96 -4.94
C GLN A 117 -6.46 -12.41 -6.38
N LYS A 118 -7.01 -13.56 -6.77
CA LYS A 118 -6.97 -14.02 -8.15
C LYS A 118 -7.68 -13.04 -9.09
N ALA A 119 -8.88 -12.60 -8.73
CA ALA A 119 -9.64 -11.62 -9.52
C ALA A 119 -8.91 -10.28 -9.65
N ASP A 120 -8.32 -9.78 -8.56
CA ASP A 120 -7.53 -8.54 -8.55
C ASP A 120 -6.29 -8.68 -9.45
N THR A 121 -5.61 -9.82 -9.41
CA THR A 121 -4.45 -10.08 -10.26
C THR A 121 -4.85 -10.15 -11.74
N GLU A 122 -5.97 -10.82 -12.06
CA GLU A 122 -6.51 -10.84 -13.42
C GLU A 122 -6.92 -9.46 -13.92
N TYR A 123 -7.51 -8.63 -13.04
CA TYR A 123 -7.85 -7.25 -13.35
C TYR A 123 -6.60 -6.42 -13.65
N LEU A 124 -5.61 -6.44 -12.74
CA LEU A 124 -4.34 -5.73 -12.94
C LEU A 124 -3.62 -6.19 -14.21
N ALA A 125 -3.63 -7.50 -14.51
CA ALA A 125 -3.01 -8.01 -15.74
C ALA A 125 -3.70 -7.47 -17.01
N ARG A 126 -5.03 -7.39 -17.02
CA ARG A 126 -5.79 -6.77 -18.13
C ARG A 126 -5.48 -5.28 -18.25
N GLU A 127 -5.41 -4.58 -17.12
CA GLU A 127 -5.13 -3.14 -17.11
C GLU A 127 -3.70 -2.84 -17.59
N ILE A 128 -2.72 -3.64 -17.19
CA ILE A 128 -1.34 -3.54 -17.70
C ILE A 128 -1.28 -3.85 -19.19
N ALA A 129 -2.04 -4.85 -19.68
CA ALA A 129 -2.10 -5.16 -21.09
C ALA A 129 -2.72 -4.02 -21.90
N ALA A 130 -3.82 -3.42 -21.41
CA ALA A 130 -4.45 -2.25 -22.02
C ALA A 130 -3.52 -1.04 -22.03
N LEU A 131 -2.85 -0.77 -20.89
CA LEU A 131 -1.85 0.30 -20.78
C LEU A 131 -0.68 0.09 -21.75
N ARG A 132 -0.21 -1.16 -21.91
CA ARG A 132 0.86 -1.51 -22.86
C ARG A 132 0.45 -1.25 -24.30
N ILE A 133 -0.80 -1.54 -24.68
CA ILE A 133 -1.31 -1.26 -26.03
C ILE A 133 -1.38 0.25 -26.25
N ALA A 134 -2.00 0.99 -25.32
CA ALA A 134 -2.10 2.45 -25.41
C ALA A 134 -0.73 3.13 -25.47
N LEU A 135 0.24 2.67 -24.66
CA LEU A 135 1.62 3.15 -24.74
C LEU A 135 2.32 2.71 -26.02
N GLY A 136 2.04 1.51 -26.55
CA GLY A 136 2.59 1.05 -27.83
C GLY A 136 2.16 1.90 -29.01
N GLU A 137 0.92 2.40 -29.00
CA GLU A 137 0.40 3.32 -30.02
C GLU A 137 1.08 4.70 -29.95
N VAL A 138 1.27 5.26 -28.75
CA VAL A 138 1.87 6.60 -28.56
C VAL A 138 3.41 6.58 -28.63
N ALA A 139 4.05 5.46 -28.28
CA ALA A 139 5.50 5.31 -28.25
C ALA A 139 6.06 4.61 -29.51
N THR A 140 5.44 4.80 -30.67
CA THR A 140 6.13 4.41 -31.91
C THR A 140 7.43 5.22 -32.00
N ARG A 141 8.56 4.52 -32.18
CA ARG A 141 9.89 5.15 -32.27
C ARG A 141 9.90 6.32 -33.25
N ASP A 142 9.15 6.21 -34.34
CA ASP A 142 9.04 7.24 -35.36
C ASP A 142 8.22 8.46 -34.92
N PHE A 143 7.16 8.29 -34.12
CA PHE A 143 6.40 9.40 -33.53
C PHE A 143 7.21 10.13 -32.45
N LEU A 144 7.84 9.38 -31.55
CA LEU A 144 8.77 9.95 -30.56
C LEU A 144 9.91 10.69 -31.25
N ARG A 145 10.47 10.11 -32.32
CA ARG A 145 11.52 10.75 -33.12
C ARG A 145 11.00 12.00 -33.83
N SER A 146 9.81 11.96 -34.43
CA SER A 146 9.25 13.12 -35.12
C SER A 146 8.98 14.25 -34.14
N GLU A 147 8.45 13.97 -32.96
CA GLU A 147 8.12 15.00 -31.98
C GLU A 147 9.36 15.56 -31.28
N LEU A 148 10.37 14.72 -31.01
CA LEU A 148 11.68 15.20 -30.56
C LEU A 148 12.39 16.04 -31.63
N THR A 149 12.30 15.64 -32.90
CA THR A 149 12.90 16.40 -34.01
C THR A 149 12.18 17.73 -34.17
N ARG A 150 10.85 17.74 -34.14
CA ARG A 150 10.02 18.94 -34.22
C ARG A 150 10.31 19.93 -33.09
N LEU A 151 10.41 19.43 -31.85
CA LEU A 151 10.81 20.25 -30.70
C LEU A 151 12.24 20.79 -30.84
N ALA A 152 13.17 19.99 -31.36
CA ALA A 152 14.54 20.43 -31.62
C ALA A 152 14.58 21.53 -32.70
N GLU A 153 13.79 21.40 -33.76
CA GLU A 153 13.65 22.39 -34.84
C GLU A 153 13.04 23.69 -34.32
N GLU A 154 11.96 23.63 -33.52
CA GLU A 154 11.37 24.82 -32.89
C GLU A 154 12.36 25.56 -31.99
N LEU A 155 13.18 24.83 -31.23
CA LEU A 155 14.23 25.40 -30.38
C LEU A 155 15.33 26.07 -31.22
N ASP A 156 15.78 25.43 -32.31
CA ASP A 156 16.81 26.00 -33.19
C ASP A 156 16.29 27.26 -33.91
N GLU A 157 15.06 27.23 -34.43
CA GLU A 157 14.41 28.41 -35.01
C GLU A 157 14.23 29.54 -33.98
N ALA A 158 13.88 29.21 -32.74
CA ALA A 158 13.83 30.19 -31.66
C ALA A 158 15.21 30.80 -31.38
N GLY A 159 16.27 29.99 -31.40
CA GLY A 159 17.66 30.45 -31.27
C GLY A 159 18.08 31.37 -32.42
N GLN A 160 17.83 30.97 -33.66
CA GLN A 160 18.14 31.77 -34.85
C GLN A 160 17.35 33.09 -34.89
N ARG A 161 16.07 33.09 -34.46
CA ARG A 161 15.27 34.31 -34.32
C ARG A 161 15.91 35.28 -33.33
N ARG A 162 16.35 34.79 -32.17
CA ARG A 162 17.08 35.62 -31.18
C ARG A 162 18.35 36.19 -31.78
N GLN A 163 19.16 35.37 -32.44
CA GLN A 163 20.42 35.81 -33.05
C GLN A 163 20.22 36.85 -34.18
N ARG A 164 19.17 36.70 -35.00
CA ARG A 164 18.83 37.69 -36.03
C ARG A 164 18.39 39.02 -35.43
N LEU A 165 17.63 39.00 -34.33
CA LEU A 165 17.25 40.21 -33.61
C LEU A 165 18.48 40.90 -33.03
N GLU A 166 19.40 40.15 -32.43
CA GLU A 166 20.68 40.67 -31.93
C GLU A 166 21.53 41.30 -33.04
N ARG A 167 21.67 40.65 -34.21
CA ARG A 167 22.37 41.25 -35.36
C ARG A 167 21.71 42.53 -35.86
N ARG A 168 20.38 42.55 -35.98
CA ARG A 168 19.65 43.76 -36.37
C ARG A 168 19.82 44.89 -35.36
N GLN A 169 19.93 44.55 -34.07
CA GLN A 169 20.21 45.51 -33.02
C GLN A 169 21.63 46.08 -33.19
N GLN A 170 22.64 45.22 -33.35
CA GLN A 170 24.03 45.64 -33.60
C GLN A 170 24.20 46.47 -34.87
N GLU A 171 23.52 46.13 -35.96
CA GLU A 171 23.54 46.92 -37.19
C GLU A 171 22.92 48.30 -36.98
N LYS A 172 21.81 48.40 -36.22
CA LYS A 172 21.21 49.69 -35.87
C LYS A 172 22.14 50.51 -34.98
N ASP A 173 22.74 49.89 -33.97
CA ASP A 173 23.65 50.54 -33.03
C ASP A 173 24.90 51.06 -33.76
N SER A 174 25.53 50.25 -34.61
CA SER A 174 26.69 50.66 -35.43
C SER A 174 26.34 51.72 -36.48
N GLN A 175 25.13 51.70 -37.05
CA GLN A 175 24.68 52.74 -37.98
C GLN A 175 24.38 54.05 -37.24
N GLN A 176 23.88 53.97 -36.01
CA GLN A 176 23.67 55.11 -35.13
C GLN A 176 25.00 55.70 -34.66
N GLU A 177 25.99 54.88 -34.31
CA GLU A 177 27.36 55.30 -34.03
C GLU A 177 28.02 55.97 -35.23
N ARG A 178 27.89 55.41 -36.44
CA ARG A 178 28.40 56.04 -37.68
C ARG A 178 27.71 57.36 -38.00
N ARG A 179 26.41 57.47 -37.74
CA ARG A 179 25.66 58.74 -37.89
C ARG A 179 26.10 59.76 -36.85
N ALA A 180 26.35 59.34 -35.61
CA ALA A 180 26.90 60.18 -34.57
C ALA A 180 28.30 60.68 -34.95
N GLN A 181 29.20 59.78 -35.40
CA GLN A 181 30.56 60.15 -35.86
C GLN A 181 30.54 61.12 -37.05
N ARG A 182 29.66 60.95 -38.04
CA ARG A 182 29.50 61.92 -39.14
C ARG A 182 28.97 63.27 -38.67
N ALA A 183 28.11 63.28 -37.65
CA ALA A 183 27.67 64.53 -37.05
C ALA A 183 28.82 65.22 -36.29
N THR A 184 29.76 64.46 -35.71
CA THR A 184 30.97 65.00 -35.09
C THR A 184 31.99 65.50 -36.11
N ASP A 185 32.22 64.78 -37.21
CA ASP A 185 33.13 65.17 -38.30
C ASP A 185 32.60 66.38 -39.11
N GLY A 186 31.28 66.55 -39.19
CA GLY A 186 30.64 67.69 -39.86
C GLY A 186 30.75 69.03 -39.12
N LEU A 187 31.30 69.05 -37.90
CA LEU A 187 31.52 70.27 -37.10
C LEU A 187 32.97 70.81 -37.18
N GLY A 188 33.81 70.28 -38.08
CA GLY A 188 35.26 70.53 -38.10
C GLY A 188 35.81 71.45 -39.19
N LEU A 189 35.01 72.16 -39.99
CA LEU A 189 35.53 73.00 -41.09
C LEU A 189 34.84 74.36 -41.16
N ASP A 190 35.13 75.24 -40.21
CA ASP A 190 35.05 76.69 -40.37
C ASP A 190 36.40 77.30 -39.97
N GLU A 191 37.27 77.53 -40.95
CA GLU A 191 38.44 78.39 -40.80
C GLU A 191 38.25 79.57 -41.78
N PRO A 192 38.17 80.83 -41.31
CA PRO A 192 37.80 81.96 -42.14
C PRO A 192 39.03 82.44 -42.94
N ARG A 193 38.85 82.61 -44.25
CA ARG A 193 39.78 83.36 -45.10
C ARG A 193 39.42 84.85 -45.02
N ASP A 194 40.29 85.63 -44.40
CA ASP A 194 40.35 87.08 -44.57
C ASP A 194 41.54 87.42 -45.48
N ASP A 195 41.22 88.02 -46.62
CA ASP A 195 42.18 88.67 -47.51
C ASP A 195 42.51 90.06 -46.95
N LEU A 196 43.79 90.35 -46.67
CA LEU A 196 44.28 91.73 -46.57
C LEU A 196 45.72 91.84 -47.08
N ASP A 197 45.91 92.89 -47.88
CA ASP A 197 47.10 93.31 -48.62
C ASP A 197 48.42 93.31 -47.84
N GLY A 198 49.53 93.18 -48.57
CA GLY A 198 50.82 93.62 -48.05
C GLY A 198 52.01 93.17 -48.87
N ASP A 199 52.29 93.94 -49.92
CA ASP A 199 53.59 94.16 -50.56
C ASP A 199 54.82 93.83 -49.67
N PHE A 200 55.85 93.21 -50.25
CA PHE A 200 57.23 93.73 -50.26
C PHE A 200 58.21 92.69 -50.83
N ALA A 201 58.67 93.03 -52.03
CA ALA A 201 60.08 93.13 -52.38
C ALA A 201 61.01 91.90 -52.34
N ARG A 202 61.63 91.74 -53.52
CA ARG A 202 63.05 91.48 -53.78
C ARG A 202 63.53 90.03 -53.67
N ASP A 203 63.88 89.44 -54.80
CA ASP A 203 65.14 89.62 -55.53
C ASP A 203 66.17 88.60 -55.04
N ALA A 204 66.48 87.64 -55.91
CA ALA A 204 67.84 87.36 -56.34
C ALA A 204 67.86 86.00 -57.04
N ARG A 205 67.72 86.10 -58.35
CA ARG A 205 68.50 85.44 -59.41
C ARG A 205 68.86 83.94 -59.38
N PRO A 206 69.03 83.37 -60.59
CA PRO A 206 69.22 81.95 -60.84
C PRO A 206 70.71 81.60 -60.92
N ASP A 207 71.04 80.31 -60.86
CA ASP A 207 71.65 79.62 -62.01
C ASP A 207 71.96 78.14 -61.69
N ARG A 208 71.56 77.31 -62.67
CA ARG A 208 72.18 76.05 -63.14
C ARG A 208 72.24 74.81 -62.26
#